data_AF-A0A2S2PAA7-F1
#
_entry.id   AF-A0A2S2PAA7-F1
#
_cell.length_a   1.000
_cell.length_b   1.000
_cell.length_c   1.000
_cell.angle_alpha   90.00
_cell.angle_beta   90.00
_cell.angle_gamma   90.00
#
_symmetry.space_group_name_H-M   'P 1'
#
loop_
_entity.id
_entity.type
_entity.pdbx_description
1 polymer ?
#
loop_
_entity_poly.entity_id
_entity_poly.type
_entity_poly.pdbx_seq_one_letter_code
_entity_poly.pdbx_strand_id
1 'polypeptide(L)'
;HVHILENNKPDDFTDEGQMKLQLKIIQLLKLDLQRAVEFHDKLFIKKMQFPYASTLFSIYESKISEMCEPFITRICMNMKPINFEENGRFQVDNDPLAMGTSLFELYMGIQKFVDLGKNNCNVDFETNNHLVKYHLWFQQGVARWLDIAAYKAMQRIERAVELDKLVKVDTSVEYSSSAVDTLAIFYQIKVFWQQLAWPDAEGSYSFVAKIIDDICRCSVYFSDKTAFKVNNTVIENKRFEVTKEVIN
;
A
#
# COMPACT_ATOMS: atom_id res chain seq x y z
N HIS A 1 -13.64 0.66 28.49
CA HIS A 1 -12.26 1.12 28.30
C HIS A 1 -11.21 0.03 28.46
N VAL A 2 -11.15 -0.70 29.58
CA VAL A 2 -10.26 -1.87 29.76
C VAL A 2 -10.70 -3.11 28.94
N HIS A 3 -12.01 -3.28 28.72
CA HIS A 3 -12.57 -4.45 28.02
C HIS A 3 -12.21 -4.63 26.54
N ILE A 4 -11.85 -3.58 25.79
CA ILE A 4 -11.51 -3.73 24.35
C ILE A 4 -10.11 -4.33 24.18
N LEU A 5 -9.17 -3.96 25.06
CA LEU A 5 -7.81 -4.48 25.05
C LEU A 5 -7.75 -5.91 25.64
N GLU A 6 -8.55 -6.21 26.67
CA GLU A 6 -8.55 -7.53 27.33
C GLU A 6 -9.30 -8.63 26.55
N ASN A 7 -10.32 -8.29 25.76
CA ASN A 7 -11.16 -9.28 25.06
C ASN A 7 -10.73 -9.58 23.62
N ASN A 8 -9.71 -8.92 23.08
CA ASN A 8 -9.17 -9.25 21.77
C ASN A 8 -7.83 -9.95 21.95
N LYS A 9 -7.85 -11.29 21.84
CA LYS A 9 -6.64 -12.10 21.78
C LYS A 9 -6.19 -12.23 20.32
N PRO A 10 -4.88 -12.41 20.05
CA PRO A 10 -4.41 -12.70 18.71
C PRO A 10 -5.05 -14.00 18.21
N ASP A 11 -5.52 -14.02 16.96
CA ASP A 11 -5.99 -15.25 16.31
C ASP A 11 -4.82 -16.24 16.10
N ASP A 12 -3.61 -15.71 15.92
CA ASP A 12 -2.34 -16.41 16.00
C ASP A 12 -1.27 -15.48 16.65
N PHE A 13 -0.22 -16.07 17.23
CA PHE A 13 0.87 -15.32 17.88
C PHE A 13 1.98 -14.90 16.91
N THR A 14 1.71 -14.90 15.60
CA THR A 14 2.68 -14.42 14.61
C THR A 14 2.72 -12.90 14.58
N ASP A 15 3.77 -12.34 13.98
CA ASP A 15 3.84 -10.90 13.74
C ASP A 15 2.67 -10.41 12.84
N GLU A 16 2.22 -11.23 11.90
CA GLU A 16 1.05 -10.92 11.06
C GLU A 16 -0.26 -10.91 11.86
N GLY A 17 -0.48 -11.92 12.72
CA GLY A 17 -1.63 -11.96 13.61
C GLY A 17 -1.65 -10.81 14.60
N GLN A 18 -0.49 -10.42 15.12
CA GLN A 18 -0.36 -9.25 15.98
C GLN A 18 -0.67 -7.94 15.23
N MET A 19 -0.23 -7.77 13.98
CA MET A 19 -0.64 -6.63 13.14
C MET A 19 -2.15 -6.56 12.94
N LYS A 20 -2.78 -7.69 12.59
CA LYS A 20 -4.23 -7.77 12.40
C LYS A 20 -5.00 -7.43 13.68
N LEU A 21 -4.52 -7.91 14.82
CA LEU A 21 -5.10 -7.59 16.12
C LEU A 21 -5.00 -6.08 16.42
N GLN A 22 -3.83 -5.47 16.23
CA GLN A 22 -3.63 -4.04 16.44
C GLN A 22 -4.55 -3.21 15.53
N LEU A 23 -4.65 -3.58 14.25
CA LEU A 23 -5.56 -2.94 13.31
C LEU A 23 -7.02 -3.04 13.78
N LYS A 24 -7.46 -4.22 14.23
CA LYS A 24 -8.82 -4.43 14.77
C LYS A 24 -9.07 -3.53 15.99
N ILE A 25 -8.12 -3.44 16.91
CA ILE A 25 -8.23 -2.55 18.08
C ILE A 25 -8.37 -1.10 17.63
N ILE A 26 -7.52 -0.62 16.71
CA ILE A 26 -7.61 0.76 16.19
C ILE A 26 -8.96 1.04 15.54
N GLN A 27 -9.50 0.08 14.77
CA GLN A 27 -10.83 0.22 14.16
C GLN A 27 -11.95 0.32 15.20
N LEU A 28 -11.88 -0.47 16.28
CA LEU A 28 -12.83 -0.40 17.39
C LEU A 28 -12.74 0.94 18.13
N LEU A 29 -11.52 1.42 18.42
CA LEU A 29 -11.30 2.72 19.05
C LEU A 29 -11.80 3.87 18.17
N LYS A 30 -11.60 3.78 16.85
CA LYS A 30 -12.13 4.75 15.89
C LYS A 30 -13.67 4.80 15.92
N LEU A 31 -14.32 3.65 15.84
CA LEU A 31 -15.79 3.58 15.88
C LEU A 31 -16.33 4.12 17.20
N ASP A 32 -15.66 3.83 18.31
CA ASP A 32 -16.06 4.34 19.61
C ASP A 32 -15.90 5.86 19.72
N LEU A 33 -14.76 6.40 19.27
CA LEU A 33 -14.53 7.84 19.21
C LEU A 33 -15.53 8.55 18.29
N GLN A 34 -15.87 7.94 17.16
CA GLN A 34 -16.86 8.50 16.25
C GLN A 34 -18.23 8.62 16.92
N ARG A 35 -18.67 7.60 17.68
CA ARG A 35 -19.90 7.68 18.48
C ARG A 35 -19.79 8.75 19.57
N ALA A 36 -18.64 8.91 20.21
CA ALA A 36 -18.42 9.95 21.20
C ALA A 36 -18.62 11.36 20.62
N VAL A 37 -18.04 11.62 19.45
CA VAL A 37 -18.22 12.88 18.69
C VAL A 37 -19.70 13.10 18.35
N GLU A 38 -20.37 12.08 17.80
CA GLU A 38 -21.74 12.21 17.27
C GLU A 38 -22.79 12.40 18.38
N PHE A 39 -22.69 11.64 19.47
CA PHE A 39 -23.78 11.50 20.45
C PHE A 39 -23.49 12.14 21.80
N HIS A 40 -22.22 12.31 22.19
CA HIS A 40 -21.87 12.68 23.57
C HIS A 40 -21.23 14.06 23.68
N ASP A 41 -20.34 14.41 22.75
CA ASP A 41 -19.47 15.58 22.89
C ASP A 41 -20.23 16.90 23.11
N LYS A 42 -21.24 17.17 22.29
CA LYS A 42 -22.10 18.37 22.43
C LYS A 42 -22.80 18.46 23.79
N LEU A 43 -23.21 17.32 24.34
CA LEU A 43 -23.88 17.25 25.64
C LEU A 43 -22.92 17.57 26.78
N PHE A 44 -21.72 16.98 26.75
CA PHE A 44 -20.68 17.21 27.74
C PHE A 44 -20.14 18.64 27.71
N ILE A 45 -19.90 19.19 26.52
CA ILE A 45 -19.49 20.60 26.38
C ILE A 45 -20.58 21.51 26.97
N LYS A 46 -21.84 21.32 26.60
CA LYS A 46 -22.94 22.20 27.05
C LYS A 46 -23.21 22.11 28.55
N LYS A 47 -23.19 20.90 29.12
CA LYS A 47 -23.61 20.66 30.51
C LYS A 47 -22.47 20.73 31.52
N MET A 48 -21.27 20.30 31.12
CA MET A 48 -20.13 20.15 32.02
C MET A 48 -18.94 21.03 31.62
N GLN A 49 -19.01 21.77 30.51
CA GLN A 49 -17.88 22.51 29.94
C GLN A 49 -16.66 21.60 29.72
N PHE A 50 -16.91 20.34 29.39
CA PHE A 50 -15.90 19.30 29.25
C PHE A 50 -15.75 18.86 27.79
N PRO A 51 -14.56 18.99 27.17
CA PRO A 51 -14.32 18.58 25.79
C PRO A 51 -14.11 17.06 25.70
N TYR A 52 -15.23 16.33 25.75
CA TYR A 52 -15.26 14.87 25.90
C TYR A 52 -14.52 14.14 24.78
N ALA A 53 -14.84 14.44 23.51
CA ALA A 53 -14.23 13.77 22.37
C ALA A 53 -12.71 14.05 22.26
N SER A 54 -12.28 15.28 22.53
CA SER A 54 -10.86 15.64 22.56
C SER A 54 -10.11 14.85 23.63
N THR A 55 -10.65 14.79 24.84
CA THR A 55 -10.01 14.06 25.94
C THR A 55 -9.97 12.56 25.65
N LEU A 56 -11.05 12.02 25.08
CA LEU A 56 -11.13 10.62 24.69
C LEU A 56 -10.10 10.28 23.59
N PHE A 57 -9.96 11.14 22.59
CA PHE A 57 -8.93 11.01 21.56
C PHE A 57 -7.53 10.94 22.17
N SER A 58 -7.19 11.84 23.09
CA SER A 58 -5.86 11.84 23.73
C SER A 58 -5.58 10.59 24.58
N ILE A 59 -6.60 10.01 25.20
CA ILE A 59 -6.45 8.73 25.89
C ILE A 59 -6.17 7.61 24.88
N TYR A 60 -6.91 7.59 23.77
CA TYR A 60 -6.77 6.56 22.73
C TYR A 60 -5.47 6.67 21.96
N GLU A 61 -5.02 7.88 21.61
CA GLU A 61 -3.78 8.05 20.87
C GLU A 61 -2.56 7.59 21.68
N SER A 62 -2.56 7.83 23.00
CA SER A 62 -1.51 7.37 23.90
C SER A 62 -1.47 5.84 23.93
N LYS A 63 -2.63 5.19 24.05
CA LYS A 63 -2.73 3.73 24.04
C LYS A 63 -2.34 3.11 22.70
N ILE A 64 -2.71 3.73 21.58
CA ILE A 64 -2.30 3.29 20.25
C ILE A 64 -0.78 3.43 20.10
N SER A 65 -0.19 4.54 20.54
CA SER A 65 1.26 4.77 20.45
C SER A 65 2.04 3.75 21.27
N GLU A 66 1.65 3.53 22.53
CA GLU A 66 2.25 2.51 23.42
C GLU A 66 2.21 1.10 22.80
N MET A 67 1.12 0.75 22.11
CA MET A 67 0.92 -0.56 21.51
C MET A 67 1.65 -0.73 20.17
N CYS A 68 1.54 0.26 19.29
CA CYS A 68 1.90 0.15 17.88
C CYS A 68 3.33 0.58 17.59
N GLU A 69 3.83 1.66 18.19
CA GLU A 69 5.16 2.21 17.89
C GLU A 69 6.30 1.21 18.07
N PRO A 70 6.48 0.54 19.23
CA PRO A 70 7.58 -0.41 19.42
C PRO A 70 7.45 -1.63 18.50
N PHE A 71 6.21 -2.07 18.25
CA PHE A 71 5.94 -3.20 17.40
C PHE A 71 6.26 -2.88 15.93
N ILE A 72 5.73 -1.79 15.37
CA ILE A 72 5.93 -1.37 13.98
C ILE A 72 7.41 -1.11 13.72
N THR A 73 8.10 -0.42 14.63
CA THR A 73 9.52 -0.12 14.50
C THR A 73 10.35 -1.41 14.40
N ARG A 74 10.06 -2.39 15.28
CA ARG A 74 10.69 -3.72 15.24
C ARG A 74 10.44 -4.44 13.93
N ILE A 75 9.20 -4.48 13.45
CA ILE A 75 8.85 -5.14 12.18
C ILE A 75 9.56 -4.46 11.01
N CYS A 76 9.55 -3.12 10.95
CA CYS A 76 10.19 -2.38 9.87
C CYS A 76 11.70 -2.58 9.84
N MET A 77 12.36 -2.68 10.99
CA MET A 77 13.81 -2.97 11.07
C MET A 77 14.14 -4.40 10.65
N ASN A 78 13.25 -5.36 10.91
CA ASN A 78 13.47 -6.77 10.59
C ASN A 78 13.07 -7.15 9.17
N MET A 79 12.41 -6.26 8.42
CA MET A 79 12.01 -6.51 7.04
C MET A 79 13.25 -6.62 6.13
N LYS A 80 13.52 -7.85 5.69
CA LYS A 80 14.62 -8.16 4.77
C LYS A 80 14.45 -7.43 3.43
N PRO A 81 15.56 -7.04 2.77
CA PRO A 81 15.51 -6.55 1.40
C PRO A 81 14.95 -7.58 0.44
N ILE A 82 14.18 -7.09 -0.53
CA ILE A 82 13.90 -7.87 -1.73
C ILE A 82 15.16 -7.82 -2.58
N ASN A 83 15.85 -8.96 -2.67
CA ASN A 83 16.97 -9.11 -3.58
C ASN A 83 16.41 -9.33 -4.99
N PHE A 84 16.50 -8.31 -5.83
CA PHE A 84 16.28 -8.44 -7.25
C PHE A 84 17.52 -9.11 -7.85
N GLU A 85 17.53 -10.44 -7.97
CA GLU A 85 18.57 -11.07 -8.79
C GLU A 85 18.40 -10.64 -10.24
N GLU A 86 19.48 -10.16 -10.87
CA GLU A 86 19.54 -9.71 -12.27
C GLU A 86 19.17 -10.81 -13.29
N ASN A 87 18.96 -12.04 -12.84
CA ASN A 87 18.71 -13.23 -13.67
C ASN A 87 17.23 -13.43 -14.07
N GLY A 88 16.37 -12.44 -13.87
CA GLY A 88 14.99 -12.45 -14.40
C GLY A 88 14.04 -13.45 -13.73
N ARG A 89 14.42 -14.08 -12.61
CA ARG A 89 13.50 -14.85 -11.76
C ARG A 89 13.04 -14.01 -10.58
N PHE A 90 11.95 -13.30 -10.80
CA PHE A 90 11.19 -12.59 -9.78
C PHE A 90 10.46 -13.61 -8.88
N GLN A 91 11.15 -14.20 -7.90
CA GLN A 91 10.54 -15.01 -6.85
C GLN A 91 10.81 -14.37 -5.49
N VAL A 92 9.82 -13.60 -5.03
CA VAL A 92 9.69 -13.20 -3.62
C VAL A 92 8.76 -14.20 -2.94
N ASP A 93 9.16 -14.73 -1.79
CA ASP A 93 8.32 -15.61 -0.98
C ASP A 93 6.97 -14.93 -0.66
N ASN A 94 5.90 -15.71 -0.58
CA ASN A 94 4.55 -15.17 -0.28
C ASN A 94 4.47 -14.50 1.10
N ASP A 95 5.30 -14.94 2.05
CA ASP A 95 5.28 -14.48 3.45
C ASP A 95 5.69 -12.99 3.60
N PRO A 96 6.82 -12.51 3.03
CA PRO A 96 7.14 -11.08 2.91
C PRO A 96 6.03 -10.21 2.28
N LEU A 97 5.30 -10.75 1.30
CA LEU A 97 4.22 -10.02 0.62
C LEU A 97 2.97 -9.87 1.49
N ALA A 98 2.59 -10.91 2.23
CA ALA A 98 1.48 -10.87 3.17
C ALA A 98 1.77 -9.92 4.34
N MET A 99 2.99 -9.98 4.88
CA MET A 99 3.47 -9.11 5.94
C MET A 99 3.47 -7.63 5.53
N GLY A 100 3.98 -7.32 4.32
CA GLY A 100 3.95 -5.96 3.78
C GLY A 100 2.53 -5.42 3.58
N THR A 101 1.58 -6.28 3.18
CA THR A 101 0.17 -5.91 3.00
C THR A 101 -0.49 -5.60 4.35
N SER A 102 -0.30 -6.46 5.35
CA SER A 102 -0.85 -6.24 6.71
C SER A 102 -0.29 -4.98 7.36
N LEU A 103 1.00 -4.69 7.17
CA LEU A 103 1.62 -3.46 7.68
C LEU A 103 1.06 -2.20 7.01
N PHE A 104 0.75 -2.27 5.72
CA PHE A 104 0.10 -1.17 5.01
C PHE A 104 -1.34 -0.94 5.49
N GLU A 105 -2.10 -2.01 5.75
CA GLU A 105 -3.44 -1.89 6.33
C GLU A 105 -3.40 -1.26 7.73
N LEU A 106 -2.40 -1.61 8.54
CA LEU A 106 -2.18 -1.00 9.85
C LEU A 106 -1.89 0.51 9.72
N TYR A 107 -1.02 0.91 8.78
CA TYR A 107 -0.77 2.31 8.45
C TYR A 107 -2.06 3.07 8.12
N MET A 108 -2.87 2.51 7.22
CA MET A 108 -4.16 3.11 6.81
C MET A 108 -5.16 3.17 7.97
N GLY A 109 -5.13 2.19 8.88
CA GLY A 109 -5.94 2.17 10.09
C GLY A 109 -5.61 3.34 11.03
N ILE A 110 -4.32 3.55 11.31
CA ILE A 110 -3.84 4.66 12.14
C ILE A 110 -4.15 6.01 11.48
N GLN A 111 -3.87 6.15 10.18
CA GLN A 111 -4.17 7.36 9.41
C GLN A 111 -5.65 7.74 9.54
N LYS A 112 -6.58 6.80 9.31
CA LYS A 112 -8.03 7.03 9.45
C LYS A 112 -8.47 7.40 10.86
N PHE A 113 -7.76 6.94 11.89
CA PHE A 113 -8.03 7.32 13.28
C PHE A 113 -7.54 8.75 13.55
N VAL A 114 -6.33 9.09 13.11
CA VAL A 114 -5.76 10.45 13.23
C VAL A 114 -6.63 11.47 12.49
N ASP A 115 -7.10 11.15 11.29
CA ASP A 115 -7.96 12.04 10.50
C ASP A 115 -9.30 12.33 11.19
N LEU A 116 -9.87 11.36 11.92
CA LEU A 116 -11.06 11.57 12.73
C LEU A 116 -10.77 12.55 13.88
N GLY A 117 -9.62 12.41 14.54
CA GLY A 117 -9.18 13.37 15.57
C GLY A 117 -9.02 14.79 15.02
N LYS A 118 -8.32 14.93 13.89
CA LYS A 118 -8.04 16.21 13.22
C LYS A 118 -9.31 16.95 12.81
N ASN A 119 -10.25 16.23 12.20
CA ASN A 119 -11.42 16.87 11.61
C ASN A 119 -12.58 17.06 12.59
N ASN A 120 -12.62 16.30 13.70
CA ASN A 120 -13.83 16.23 14.52
C ASN A 120 -13.64 16.45 16.02
N CYS A 121 -12.41 16.41 16.54
CA CYS A 121 -12.19 16.47 17.99
C CYS A 121 -11.61 17.82 18.49
N ASN A 122 -11.44 18.84 17.62
CA ASN A 122 -10.83 20.15 17.97
C ASN A 122 -9.52 20.03 18.78
N VAL A 123 -8.73 18.99 18.51
CA VAL A 123 -7.50 18.72 19.25
C VAL A 123 -6.40 19.62 18.71
N ASP A 124 -5.66 20.27 19.59
CA ASP A 124 -4.41 20.96 19.23
C ASP A 124 -3.31 19.92 19.00
N PHE A 125 -2.96 19.71 17.74
CA PHE A 125 -1.94 18.74 17.34
C PHE A 125 -0.51 19.26 17.47
N GLU A 126 -0.31 20.57 17.73
CA GLU A 126 1.04 21.16 17.82
C GLU A 126 1.74 20.86 19.14
N THR A 127 0.99 20.65 20.22
CA THR A 127 1.57 20.68 21.57
C THR A 127 1.90 19.32 22.18
N ASN A 128 1.24 18.19 21.87
CA ASN A 128 1.47 16.93 22.63
C ASN A 128 1.17 15.58 21.93
N ASN A 129 0.92 15.53 20.63
CA ASN A 129 0.36 14.30 20.03
C ASN A 129 1.44 13.42 19.38
N HIS A 130 1.92 12.40 20.13
CA HIS A 130 2.85 11.38 19.62
C HIS A 130 2.36 10.69 18.34
N LEU A 131 1.04 10.53 18.21
CA LEU A 131 0.43 9.90 17.06
C LEU A 131 0.48 10.78 15.79
N VAL A 132 0.84 12.08 15.86
CA VAL A 132 0.99 12.95 14.67
C VAL A 132 2.14 12.50 13.80
N LYS A 133 3.20 11.98 14.42
CA LYS A 133 4.42 11.54 13.74
C LYS A 133 4.44 10.03 13.48
N TYR A 134 3.27 9.38 13.50
CA TYR A 134 3.14 7.93 13.26
C TYR A 134 3.81 7.46 11.97
N HIS A 135 3.84 8.31 10.93
CA HIS A 135 4.48 8.01 9.66
C HIS A 135 5.97 7.65 9.83
N LEU A 136 6.68 8.25 10.80
CA LEU A 136 8.09 7.96 11.06
C LEU A 136 8.31 6.50 11.49
N TRP A 137 7.34 5.88 12.16
CA TRP A 137 7.41 4.47 12.55
C TRP A 137 7.48 3.54 11.34
N PHE A 138 6.89 3.97 10.22
CA PHE A 138 6.81 3.20 8.97
C PHE A 138 7.87 3.59 7.95
N GLN A 139 8.71 4.60 8.20
CA GLN A 139 9.62 5.16 7.20
C GLN A 139 10.52 4.10 6.54
N GLN A 140 11.05 3.16 7.33
CA GLN A 140 11.84 2.03 6.80
C GLN A 140 10.98 1.01 6.03
N GLY A 141 9.71 0.87 6.39
CA GLY A 141 8.74 0.00 5.71
C GLY A 141 8.27 0.54 4.36
N VAL A 142 8.20 1.87 4.18
CA VAL A 142 7.74 2.49 2.92
C VAL A 142 8.61 2.07 1.74
N ALA A 143 9.94 2.10 1.88
CA ALA A 143 10.85 1.66 0.84
C ALA A 143 10.56 0.22 0.40
N ARG A 144 10.23 -0.67 1.36
CA ARG A 144 9.87 -2.06 1.09
C ARG A 144 8.54 -2.19 0.38
N TRP A 145 7.54 -1.40 0.75
CA TRP A 145 6.27 -1.38 0.02
C TRP A 145 6.47 -0.95 -1.43
N LEU A 146 7.35 0.02 -1.68
CA LEU A 146 7.70 0.44 -3.04
C LEU A 146 8.40 -0.68 -3.82
N ASP A 147 9.34 -1.39 -3.20
CA ASP A 147 9.98 -2.57 -3.81
C ASP A 147 8.95 -3.65 -4.18
N ILE A 148 8.03 -3.96 -3.25
CA ILE A 148 6.94 -4.93 -3.46
C ILE A 148 6.00 -4.46 -4.57
N ALA A 149 5.65 -3.18 -4.59
CA ALA A 149 4.75 -2.60 -5.59
C ALA A 149 5.37 -2.66 -6.99
N ALA A 150 6.65 -2.30 -7.12
CA ALA A 150 7.40 -2.39 -8.37
C ALA A 150 7.49 -3.85 -8.86
N TYR A 151 7.84 -4.78 -7.97
CA TYR A 151 7.87 -6.21 -8.28
C TYR A 151 6.51 -6.72 -8.78
N LYS A 152 5.42 -6.42 -8.07
CA LYS A 152 4.06 -6.82 -8.48
C LYS A 152 3.66 -6.18 -9.82
N ALA A 153 4.10 -4.94 -10.08
CA ALA A 153 3.87 -4.26 -11.34
C ALA A 153 4.56 -5.00 -12.50
N MET A 154 5.85 -5.33 -12.37
CA MET A 154 6.60 -6.06 -13.40
C MET A 154 5.97 -7.43 -13.71
N GLN A 155 5.57 -8.21 -12.71
CA GLN A 155 4.88 -9.49 -12.92
C GLN A 155 3.55 -9.34 -13.66
N ARG A 156 2.80 -8.28 -13.37
CA ARG A 156 1.53 -8.01 -14.05
C ARG A 156 1.74 -7.55 -15.48
N ILE A 157 2.78 -6.76 -15.74
CA ILE A 157 3.19 -6.35 -17.09
C ILE A 157 3.57 -7.57 -17.92
N GLU A 158 4.41 -8.45 -17.38
CA GLU A 158 4.82 -9.67 -18.07
C GLU A 158 3.61 -10.52 -18.46
N ARG A 159 2.69 -10.76 -17.52
CA ARG A 159 1.45 -11.49 -17.80
C ARG A 159 0.56 -10.77 -18.82
N ALA A 160 0.46 -9.45 -18.77
CA ALA A 160 -0.32 -8.68 -19.74
C ALA A 160 0.24 -8.83 -21.16
N VAL A 161 1.57 -8.76 -21.30
CA VAL A 161 2.25 -8.98 -22.58
C VAL A 161 2.09 -10.42 -23.05
N GLU A 162 2.23 -11.41 -22.17
CA GLU A 162 2.03 -12.84 -22.49
C GLU A 162 0.63 -13.13 -23.04
N LEU A 163 -0.40 -12.52 -22.47
CA LEU A 163 -1.80 -12.72 -22.89
C LEU A 163 -2.20 -11.89 -24.12
N ASP A 164 -1.43 -10.87 -24.48
CA ASP A 164 -1.75 -9.97 -25.60
C ASP A 164 -1.79 -10.70 -26.95
N LYS A 165 -2.78 -10.43 -27.78
CA LYS A 165 -2.85 -10.98 -29.14
C LYS A 165 -2.13 -10.09 -30.17
N LEU A 166 -1.55 -8.97 -29.74
CA LEU A 166 -0.91 -7.96 -30.59
C LEU A 166 -1.86 -7.39 -31.64
N VAL A 167 -3.14 -7.29 -31.29
CA VAL A 167 -4.18 -6.69 -32.13
C VAL A 167 -4.59 -5.36 -31.49
N LYS A 168 -4.91 -4.39 -32.33
CA LYS A 168 -5.46 -3.10 -31.90
C LYS A 168 -6.69 -3.32 -31.02
N VAL A 169 -6.80 -2.53 -29.95
CA VAL A 169 -7.97 -2.58 -29.06
C VAL A 169 -9.24 -2.16 -29.78
N ASP A 170 -9.13 -1.15 -30.66
CA ASP A 170 -10.20 -0.68 -31.53
C ASP A 170 -9.59 -0.24 -32.88
N THR A 171 -10.43 -0.18 -33.92
CA THR A 171 -10.11 0.44 -35.21
C THR A 171 -9.58 1.88 -35.12
N SER A 172 -9.94 2.63 -34.08
CA SER A 172 -9.53 4.03 -33.91
C SER A 172 -8.16 4.22 -33.23
N VAL A 173 -7.50 3.15 -32.77
CA VAL A 173 -6.26 3.24 -31.98
C VAL A 173 -5.17 2.30 -32.49
N GLU A 174 -3.91 2.66 -32.25
CA GLU A 174 -2.73 1.92 -32.70
C GLU A 174 -2.09 1.05 -31.60
N TYR A 175 -2.71 0.95 -30.42
CA TYR A 175 -2.20 0.17 -29.30
C TYR A 175 -3.02 -1.10 -29.04
N SER A 176 -2.36 -2.11 -28.49
CA SER A 176 -2.96 -3.39 -28.10
C SER A 176 -3.36 -3.41 -26.61
N SER A 177 -3.98 -4.51 -26.16
CA SER A 177 -4.53 -4.60 -24.80
C SER A 177 -3.46 -4.50 -23.71
N SER A 178 -2.24 -5.03 -23.93
CA SER A 178 -1.18 -4.97 -22.92
C SER A 178 -0.71 -3.54 -22.62
N ALA A 179 -0.82 -2.62 -23.58
CA ALA A 179 -0.51 -1.20 -23.36
C ALA A 179 -1.55 -0.55 -22.41
N VAL A 180 -2.83 -0.90 -22.57
CA VAL A 180 -3.91 -0.42 -21.68
C VAL A 180 -3.73 -0.99 -20.27
N ASP A 181 -3.44 -2.28 -20.16
CA ASP A 181 -3.21 -2.95 -18.87
C ASP A 181 -1.99 -2.38 -18.16
N THR A 182 -0.90 -2.13 -18.88
CA THR A 182 0.32 -1.51 -18.33
C THR A 182 0.05 -0.10 -17.82
N LEU A 183 -0.72 0.70 -18.55
CA LEU A 183 -1.13 2.03 -18.10
C LEU A 183 -2.00 1.96 -16.83
N ALA A 184 -2.92 0.99 -16.76
CA ALA A 184 -3.74 0.77 -15.56
C ALA A 184 -2.88 0.39 -14.34
N ILE A 185 -1.82 -0.39 -14.53
CA ILE A 185 -0.85 -0.72 -13.47
C ILE A 185 -0.14 0.54 -12.96
N PHE A 186 0.32 1.43 -13.84
CA PHE A 186 0.91 2.71 -13.42
C PHE A 186 -0.07 3.60 -12.66
N TYR A 187 -1.33 3.62 -13.09
CA TYR A 187 -2.37 4.33 -12.37
C TYR A 187 -2.58 3.76 -10.96
N GLN A 188 -2.52 2.44 -10.77
CA GLN A 188 -2.60 1.83 -9.45
C GLN A 188 -1.42 2.23 -8.54
N ILE A 189 -0.20 2.35 -9.08
CA ILE A 189 0.97 2.84 -8.32
C ILE A 189 0.72 4.29 -7.87
N LYS A 190 0.18 5.13 -8.75
CA LYS A 190 -0.21 6.51 -8.40
C LYS A 190 -1.26 6.53 -7.28
N VAL A 191 -2.31 5.71 -7.39
CA VAL A 191 -3.36 5.61 -6.37
C VAL A 191 -2.78 5.14 -5.03
N PHE A 192 -1.88 4.15 -5.06
CA PHE A 192 -1.16 3.68 -3.87
C PHE A 192 -0.39 4.82 -3.18
N TRP A 193 0.37 5.61 -3.94
CA TRP A 193 1.08 6.78 -3.42
C TRP A 193 0.13 7.82 -2.81
N GLN A 194 -0.99 8.09 -3.48
CA GLN A 194 -2.00 9.02 -2.98
C GLN A 194 -2.65 8.54 -1.67
N GLN A 195 -2.90 7.24 -1.54
CA GLN A 195 -3.43 6.64 -0.32
C GLN A 195 -2.44 6.69 0.84
N LEU A 196 -1.14 6.57 0.55
CA LEU A 196 -0.11 6.77 1.56
C LEU A 196 -0.22 8.17 2.19
N ALA A 197 -0.66 9.18 1.42
CA ALA A 197 -0.86 10.57 1.89
C ALA A 197 0.25 11.02 2.85
N TRP A 198 1.49 10.80 2.41
CA TRP A 198 2.66 10.97 3.27
C TRP A 198 2.74 12.41 3.78
N PRO A 199 2.75 12.63 5.11
CA PRO A 199 2.54 13.97 5.67
C PRO A 199 3.78 14.87 5.59
N ASP A 200 4.96 14.31 5.36
CA ASP A 200 6.22 15.05 5.27
C ASP A 200 6.63 15.26 3.80
N ALA A 201 6.43 16.49 3.31
CA ALA A 201 6.75 16.84 1.93
C ALA A 201 8.24 16.66 1.61
N GLU A 202 9.14 17.01 2.53
CA GLU A 202 10.58 16.91 2.29
C GLU A 202 11.04 15.45 2.28
N GLY A 203 10.63 14.66 3.27
CA GLY A 203 10.90 13.23 3.32
C GLY A 203 10.29 12.45 2.15
N SER A 204 9.23 12.97 1.54
CA SER A 204 8.56 12.33 0.39
C SER A 204 9.38 12.32 -0.90
N TYR A 205 10.31 13.26 -1.09
CA TYR A 205 11.04 13.40 -2.36
C TYR A 205 11.81 12.14 -2.75
N SER A 206 12.43 11.48 -1.76
CA SER A 206 13.16 10.23 -1.97
C SER A 206 12.24 9.09 -2.45
N PHE A 207 11.02 9.00 -1.90
CA PHE A 207 10.03 8.01 -2.29
C PHE A 207 9.45 8.29 -3.67
N VAL A 208 9.15 9.55 -3.97
CA VAL A 208 8.66 9.96 -5.30
C VAL A 208 9.70 9.68 -6.37
N ALA A 209 10.98 10.01 -6.13
CA ALA A 209 12.07 9.70 -7.05
C ALA A 209 12.16 8.20 -7.32
N LYS A 210 12.05 7.36 -6.27
CA LYS A 210 12.03 5.91 -6.41
C LYS A 210 10.83 5.42 -7.24
N ILE A 211 9.62 5.94 -6.99
CA ILE A 211 8.42 5.59 -7.76
C ILE A 211 8.61 5.93 -9.25
N ILE A 212 9.19 7.08 -9.56
CA ILE A 212 9.46 7.48 -10.95
C ILE A 212 10.47 6.52 -11.59
N ASP A 213 11.55 6.18 -10.89
CA ASP A 213 12.53 5.19 -11.37
C ASP A 213 11.88 3.81 -11.61
N ASP A 214 11.05 3.35 -10.68
CA ASP A 214 10.31 2.08 -10.80
C ASP A 214 9.35 2.08 -12.02
N ILE A 215 8.66 3.20 -12.29
CA ILE A 215 7.81 3.36 -13.48
C ILE A 215 8.64 3.34 -14.77
N CYS A 216 9.78 4.03 -14.80
CA CYS A 216 10.70 4.02 -15.94
C CYS A 216 11.22 2.60 -16.22
N ARG A 217 11.67 1.88 -15.19
CA ARG A 217 12.10 0.48 -15.30
C ARG A 217 10.99 -0.43 -15.82
N CYS A 218 9.77 -0.29 -15.30
CA CYS A 218 8.62 -1.03 -15.80
C CYS A 218 8.31 -0.72 -17.27
N SER A 219 8.49 0.52 -17.71
CA SER A 219 8.26 0.95 -19.10
C SER A 219 9.28 0.34 -20.06
N VAL A 220 10.56 0.30 -19.66
CA VAL A 220 11.61 -0.39 -20.41
C VAL A 220 11.32 -1.90 -20.47
N TYR A 221 10.98 -2.50 -19.33
CA TYR A 221 10.63 -3.93 -19.25
C TYR A 221 9.44 -4.31 -20.15
N PHE A 222 8.39 -3.48 -20.16
CA PHE A 222 7.25 -3.64 -21.07
C PHE A 222 7.70 -3.60 -22.55
N SER A 223 8.56 -2.63 -22.89
CA SER A 223 9.06 -2.46 -24.26
C SER A 223 9.88 -3.67 -24.71
N ASP A 224 10.78 -4.16 -23.86
CA ASP A 224 11.63 -5.33 -24.14
C ASP A 224 10.79 -6.61 -24.32
N LYS A 225 9.83 -6.85 -23.42
CA LYS A 225 8.94 -8.03 -23.49
C LYS A 225 8.04 -7.98 -24.72
N THR A 226 7.51 -6.80 -25.06
CA THR A 226 6.67 -6.63 -26.24
C THR A 226 7.48 -6.83 -27.52
N ALA A 227 8.67 -6.25 -27.61
CA ALA A 227 9.57 -6.44 -28.76
C ALA A 227 9.95 -7.92 -28.94
N PHE A 228 10.29 -8.61 -27.85
CA PHE A 228 10.56 -10.05 -27.87
C PHE A 228 9.37 -10.86 -28.40
N LYS A 229 8.16 -10.57 -27.90
CA LYS A 229 6.94 -11.25 -28.34
C LYS A 229 6.64 -11.00 -29.82
N VAL A 230 6.71 -9.76 -30.28
CA VAL A 230 6.51 -9.39 -31.70
C VAL A 230 7.49 -10.16 -32.59
N ASN A 231 8.78 -10.18 -32.23
CA ASN A 231 9.79 -10.89 -33.01
C ASN A 231 9.49 -12.39 -33.12
N ASN A 232 9.08 -13.03 -32.02
CA ASN A 232 8.72 -14.45 -32.03
C ASN A 232 7.48 -14.74 -32.89
N THR A 233 6.43 -13.91 -32.77
CA THR A 233 5.22 -14.06 -33.60
C THR A 233 5.53 -13.86 -35.09
N VAL A 234 6.41 -12.93 -35.44
CA VAL A 234 6.86 -12.75 -36.84
C VAL A 234 7.64 -13.96 -37.34
N ILE A 235 8.54 -14.52 -36.53
CA ILE A 235 9.29 -15.73 -36.89
C ILE A 235 8.36 -16.94 -37.08
N GLU A 236 7.38 -17.11 -36.19
CA GLU A 236 6.36 -18.16 -36.30
C GLU A 236 5.57 -18.01 -37.59
N ASN A 237 5.04 -16.82 -37.88
CA ASN A 237 4.28 -16.54 -39.11
C ASN A 237 5.11 -16.84 -40.37
N LYS A 238 6.38 -16.44 -40.42
CA LYS A 238 7.29 -16.76 -41.53
C LYS A 238 7.51 -18.26 -41.69
N ARG A 239 7.66 -19.01 -40.59
CA ARG A 239 7.76 -20.49 -40.65
C ARG A 239 6.48 -21.13 -41.21
N PHE A 240 5.30 -20.65 -40.80
CA PHE A 240 4.03 -21.14 -41.33
C PHE A 240 3.85 -20.83 -42.83
N GLU A 241 4.29 -19.66 -43.31
CA GLU A 241 4.29 -19.32 -44.73
C GLU A 241 5.20 -20.25 -45.55
N VAL A 242 6.46 -20.44 -45.13
CA VAL A 242 7.41 -21.34 -45.79
C VAL A 242 6.87 -22.77 -45.87
N THR A 243 6.23 -23.26 -44.80
CA THR A 243 5.67 -24.62 -44.79
C THR A 243 4.53 -24.79 -45.80
N LYS A 244 3.73 -23.75 -46.05
CA LYS A 244 2.66 -23.78 -47.07
C LYS A 244 3.21 -23.74 -48.50
N GLU A 245 4.30 -23.03 -48.73
CA GLU A 245 4.96 -22.97 -50.04
C GLU A 245 5.64 -24.29 -50.43
N VAL A 246 6.14 -25.07 -49.46
CA VAL A 246 6.79 -26.38 -49.72
C VAL A 246 5.77 -27.50 -49.99
N ILE A 247 4.48 -27.29 -49.70
CA ILE A 247 3.42 -28.29 -49.89
C ILE A 247 2.65 -28.10 -51.21
N ASN A 248 2.97 -27.06 -52.00
CA ASN A 248 2.45 -26.83 -53.35
C ASN A 248 3.49 -27.17 -54.42
#